data_AF-A0A5S3XE14-F1
#
_entry.id   AF-A0A5S3XE14-F1
#
_cell.length_a   1.000
_cell.length_b   1.000
_cell.length_c   1.000
_cell.angle_alpha   90.00
_cell.angle_beta   90.00
_cell.angle_gamma   90.00
#
_symmetry.space_group_name_H-M   'P 1'
#
loop_
_entity.id
_entity.type
_entity.pdbx_description
1 polymer ?
#
loop_
_entity_poly.entity_id
_entity_poly.type
_entity_poly.pdbx_seq_one_letter_code
_entity_poly.pdbx_strand_id
1 'polypeptide(L)'
;WQTIAGQYLLKAIPTDNNGAINPSNNAQGTFTDGMPNDTTTIELTAPLINSQYQVGDQVSISATAAAADGQVPEVTCWLTDS
;
A
#
# COMPACT_ATOMS: atom_id res chain seq x y z
N TRP A 1 16.71 -13.04 -4.93
CA TRP A 1 15.42 -13.70 -5.19
C TRP A 1 14.32 -12.71 -4.87
N GLN A 2 13.47 -12.39 -5.84
CA GLN A 2 12.28 -11.56 -5.66
C GLN A 2 11.08 -12.52 -5.60
N THR A 3 10.23 -12.42 -4.58
CA THR A 3 9.05 -13.27 -4.45
C THR A 3 7.91 -12.65 -5.27
N ILE A 4 7.33 -13.41 -6.19
CA ILE A 4 6.12 -13.02 -6.93
C ILE A 4 4.92 -13.55 -6.17
N ALA A 5 3.81 -12.80 -6.13
CA ALA A 5 2.57 -13.28 -5.55
C ALA A 5 2.09 -14.54 -6.28
N GLY A 6 1.68 -15.56 -5.54
CA GLY A 6 1.23 -16.82 -6.11
C GLY A 6 1.14 -17.96 -5.10
N GLN A 7 0.55 -19.07 -5.54
CA GLN A 7 0.55 -20.31 -4.78
C GLN A 7 1.75 -21.17 -5.15
N TYR A 8 2.48 -21.63 -4.14
CA TYR A 8 3.68 -22.43 -4.30
C TYR A 8 3.55 -23.72 -3.50
N LEU A 9 4.06 -24.81 -4.07
CA LEU A 9 4.20 -26.08 -3.36
C LEU A 9 5.64 -26.18 -2.85
N LEU A 10 5.78 -26.28 -1.54
CA LEU A 10 7.04 -26.54 -0.87
C LEU A 10 7.17 -28.04 -0.65
N LYS A 11 8.34 -28.58 -0.98
CA LYS A 11 8.70 -29.99 -0.79
C LYS A 11 10.13 -30.08 -0.31
N ALA A 12 10.35 -30.68 0.85
CA ALA A 12 11.68 -30.98 1.34
C ALA A 12 12.16 -32.32 0.77
N ILE A 13 13.40 -32.37 0.29
CA ILE A 13 14.03 -33.57 -0.27
C ILE A 13 15.35 -33.81 0.47
N PRO A 14 15.31 -34.40 1.68
CA PRO A 14 16.53 -34.76 2.38
C PRO A 14 17.26 -35.88 1.63
N THR A 15 18.58 -35.78 1.57
CA THR A 15 19.49 -36.83 1.06
C THR A 15 20.50 -37.14 2.16
N ASP A 16 20.65 -38.40 2.54
CA ASP A 16 21.64 -38.81 3.55
C ASP A 16 23.05 -39.00 2.94
N ASN A 17 24.03 -39.32 3.78
CA ASN A 17 25.43 -39.53 3.38
C ASN A 17 25.65 -40.81 2.56
N ASN A 18 24.64 -41.67 2.47
CA ASN A 18 24.62 -42.89 1.66
C ASN A 18 23.82 -42.71 0.36
N GLY A 19 23.26 -41.52 0.12
CA GLY A 19 22.49 -41.18 -1.08
C GLY A 19 21.01 -41.58 -1.01
N ALA A 20 20.49 -42.03 0.14
CA ALA A 20 19.07 -42.33 0.29
C ALA A 20 18.25 -41.04 0.36
N ILE A 21 17.07 -41.05 -0.28
CA ILE A 21 16.18 -39.90 -0.39
C ILE A 21 14.80 -40.27 0.15
N ASN A 22 14.28 -39.46 1.09
CA ASN A 22 12.92 -39.62 1.62
C ASN A 22 12.17 -38.26 1.66
N PRO A 23 11.46 -37.89 0.58
CA PRO A 23 10.85 -36.55 0.47
C PRO A 23 9.67 -36.35 1.42
N SER A 24 9.43 -35.11 1.83
CA SER A 24 8.22 -34.73 2.56
C SER A 24 6.97 -34.76 1.67
N ASN A 25 5.79 -34.72 2.30
CA ASN A 25 4.55 -34.31 1.63
C ASN A 25 4.67 -32.87 1.11
N ASN A 26 3.82 -32.53 0.14
CA ASN A 26 3.69 -31.15 -0.35
C ASN A 26 3.01 -30.27 0.71
N ALA A 27 3.63 -29.14 1.04
CA ALA A 27 2.99 -28.05 1.77
C ALA A 27 2.63 -26.94 0.77
N GLN A 28 1.38 -26.50 0.74
CA GLN A 28 0.96 -25.38 -0.09
C GLN A 28 1.11 -24.08 0.71
N GLY A 29 1.82 -23.11 0.14
CA GLY A 29 1.94 -21.76 0.68
C GLY A 29 1.44 -20.74 -0.34
N THR A 30 0.69 -19.74 0.13
CA THR A 30 0.29 -18.59 -0.68
C THR A 30 1.18 -17.41 -0.30
N PHE A 31 1.83 -16.82 -1.30
CA PHE A 31 2.57 -15.56 -1.16
C PHE A 31 1.72 -14.47 -1.79
N THR A 32 1.42 -13.43 -1.03
CA THR A 32 0.75 -12.23 -1.53
C THR A 32 1.79 -11.14 -1.73
N ASP A 33 1.60 -10.26 -2.71
CA ASP A 33 2.33 -9.00 -2.68
C ASP A 33 1.82 -8.22 -1.46
N GLY A 34 2.74 -7.81 -0.60
CA GLY A 34 2.39 -7.23 0.70
C GLY A 34 1.79 -5.82 0.62
N MET A 35 1.45 -5.34 -0.57
CA MET A 35 0.87 -4.02 -0.79
C MET A 35 -0.19 -4.13 -1.88
N PRO A 36 -1.48 -3.90 -1.56
CA PRO A 36 -2.41 -3.42 -2.58
C PRO A 36 -1.75 -2.25 -3.31
N ASN A 37 -2.07 -2.08 -4.59
CA ASN A 37 -1.82 -0.83 -5.29
C ASN A 37 -2.47 0.32 -4.52
N ASP A 38 -1.73 0.88 -3.57
CA ASP A 38 -2.26 1.81 -2.59
C ASP A 38 -2.36 3.20 -3.23
N THR A 39 -3.32 3.30 -4.15
CA THR A 39 -3.67 4.57 -4.75
C THR A 39 -4.50 5.31 -3.72
N THR A 40 -3.84 6.17 -2.96
CA THR A 40 -4.52 7.19 -2.17
C THR A 40 -4.90 8.33 -3.10
N THR A 41 -6.18 8.66 -3.18
CA THR A 41 -6.65 9.88 -3.83
C THR A 41 -6.88 10.95 -2.77
N ILE A 42 -6.52 12.18 -3.10
CA ILE A 42 -6.80 13.35 -2.29
C ILE A 42 -7.43 14.43 -3.16
N GLU A 43 -8.50 15.04 -2.66
CA GLU A 43 -9.22 16.13 -3.32
C GLU A 43 -9.40 17.29 -2.36
N LEU A 44 -8.91 18.48 -2.74
CA LEU A 44 -9.15 19.70 -2.00
C LEU A 44 -10.58 20.19 -2.29
N THR A 45 -11.39 20.34 -1.25
CA THR A 45 -12.79 20.80 -1.37
C THR A 45 -12.97 22.28 -1.02
N ALA A 46 -12.03 22.86 -0.25
CA ALA A 46 -11.92 24.29 -0.03
C ALA A 46 -10.47 24.70 0.30
N PRO A 47 -10.03 25.89 -0.14
CA PRO A 47 -10.74 26.83 -1.01
C PRO A 47 -10.88 26.30 -2.45
N LEU A 48 -11.95 26.68 -3.14
CA LEU A 48 -12.13 26.35 -4.56
C LEU A 48 -11.17 27.16 -5.43
N ILE A 49 -10.88 26.66 -6.63
CA ILE A 49 -10.14 27.41 -7.65
C ILE A 49 -10.76 28.80 -7.83
N ASN A 50 -9.91 29.82 -7.85
CA ASN A 50 -10.28 31.24 -7.97
C ASN A 50 -11.09 31.83 -6.81
N SER A 51 -11.12 31.18 -5.64
CA SER A 51 -11.67 31.81 -4.43
C SER A 51 -10.91 33.08 -4.09
N GLN A 52 -11.64 34.13 -3.71
CA GLN A 52 -11.07 35.40 -3.25
C GLN A 52 -11.50 35.65 -1.81
N TYR A 53 -10.56 36.13 -1.01
CA TYR A 53 -10.76 36.43 0.41
C TYR A 53 -10.23 37.83 0.70
N GLN A 54 -10.85 38.51 1.65
CA GLN A 54 -10.42 39.82 2.12
C GLN A 54 -9.35 39.67 3.21
N VAL A 55 -8.57 40.73 3.40
CA VAL A 55 -7.58 40.77 4.48
C VAL A 55 -8.30 40.68 5.82
N GLY A 56 -7.90 39.71 6.63
CA GLY A 56 -8.50 39.43 7.94
C GLY A 56 -9.54 38.31 7.93
N ASP A 57 -9.90 37.76 6.75
CA ASP A 57 -10.80 36.62 6.66
C ASP A 57 -10.16 35.36 7.27
N GLN A 58 -10.97 34.58 8.00
CA GLN A 58 -10.59 33.24 8.42
C GLN A 58 -10.95 32.24 7.30
N VAL A 59 -9.94 31.66 6.66
CA VAL A 59 -10.12 30.67 5.59
C VAL A 59 -9.92 29.27 6.14
N SER A 60 -10.96 28.43 6.05
CA SER A 60 -10.86 27.01 6.38
C SER A 60 -10.37 26.21 5.18
N ILE A 61 -9.39 25.34 5.42
CA ILE A 61 -8.88 24.39 4.41
C ILE A 61 -9.54 23.04 4.65
N SER A 62 -10.11 22.45 3.63
CA SER A 62 -10.73 21.11 3.71
C SER A 62 -10.35 20.26 2.50
N ALA A 63 -10.05 18.99 2.77
CA ALA A 63 -9.75 17.99 1.75
C ALA A 63 -10.38 16.64 2.13
N THR A 64 -10.71 15.85 1.12
CA THR A 64 -11.18 14.47 1.26
C THR A 64 -10.09 13.54 0.75
N ALA A 65 -9.73 12.52 1.54
CA ALA A 65 -8.78 11.49 1.15
C ALA A 65 -9.43 10.11 1.18
N ALA A 66 -9.07 9.26 0.23
CA ALA A 66 -9.52 7.87 0.16
C ALA A 66 -8.36 6.97 -0.27
N ALA A 67 -8.15 5.87 0.45
CA ALA A 67 -7.16 4.86 0.12
C ALA A 67 -7.85 3.57 -0.36
N ALA A 68 -7.23 2.87 -1.30
CA ALA A 68 -7.78 1.63 -1.86
C ALA A 68 -7.90 0.50 -0.81
N ASP A 69 -7.03 0.52 0.19
CA ASP A 69 -7.03 -0.42 1.32
C ASP A 69 -7.89 0.05 2.51
N GLY A 70 -8.47 1.25 2.41
CA GLY A 70 -9.32 1.88 3.43
C GLY A 70 -8.57 2.56 4.57
N GLN A 71 -7.23 2.58 4.57
CA GLN A 71 -6.43 3.25 5.59
C GLN A 71 -5.83 4.54 5.02
N VAL A 72 -6.16 5.69 5.60
CA VAL A 72 -5.51 6.96 5.27
C VAL A 72 -4.51 7.29 6.37
N PRO A 73 -3.19 7.08 6.15
CA PRO A 73 -2.20 7.22 7.22
C PRO A 73 -1.97 8.67 7.64
N GLU A 74 -1.92 9.61 6.68
CA GLU A 74 -1.71 11.03 6.95
C GLU A 74 -2.25 11.90 5.81
N VAL A 75 -2.75 13.09 6.14
CA VAL A 75 -3.09 14.16 5.18
C VAL A 75 -2.37 15.43 5.59
N THR A 76 -1.53 15.97 4.70
CA THR A 76 -0.81 17.23 4.91
C THR A 76 -1.21 18.25 3.85
N CYS A 77 -1.65 19.44 4.28
CA CYS A 77 -1.91 20.58 3.41
C CYS A 77 -0.80 21.62 3.56
N TRP A 78 -0.31 22.14 2.45
CA TRP A 78 0.72 23.19 2.42
C TRP A 78 0.16 24.45 1.76
N LEU A 79 0.45 25.60 2.34
CA LEU A 79 0.25 26.91 1.71
C LEU A 79 1.61 27.45 1.28
N THR A 80 1.73 27.86 0.03
CA THR A 80 2.90 28.56 -0.49
C THR A 80 2.46 29.92 -1.00
N ASP A 81 3.22 30.97 -0.70
CA ASP A 81 3.14 32.19 -1.49
C ASP A 81 3.93 32.00 -2.81
N SER A 82 3.63 32.85 -3.79
CA SER A 82 4.33 32.92 -5.08
C SER A 82 5.49 33.89 -5.03
#